data_AF-A0A4Q7Y1Y5-F1
#
_entry.id   AF-A0A4Q7Y1Y5-F1
#
_cell.length_a   1.000
_cell.length_b   1.000
_cell.length_c   1.000
_cell.angle_alpha   90.00
_cell.angle_beta   90.00
_cell.angle_gamma   90.00
#
_symmetry.space_group_name_H-M   'P 1'
#
loop_
_entity.id
_entity.type
_entity.pdbx_description
1 polymer ?
#
loop_
_entity_poly.entity_id
_entity_poly.type
_entity_poly.pdbx_seq_one_letter_code
_entity_poly.pdbx_strand_id
1 'polypeptide(L)'
;MRTATYTVVGMTCGHCVNSVTEEVGQVPGVASVDVELGTGGLTVTSKDEVTDAAVRAAVEEAGYQLAAPVEEVAQIGGQGPGCGCGCN
;
A
#
# COMPACT_ATOMS: atom_id res chain seq x y z
N MET A 1 -7.71 7.64 5.75
CA MET A 1 -7.33 6.29 5.31
C MET A 1 -6.55 6.47 4.02
N ARG A 2 -5.35 5.90 3.95
CA ARG A 2 -4.44 5.95 2.81
C ARG A 2 -4.20 4.53 2.33
N THR A 3 -3.97 4.37 1.03
CA THR A 3 -3.71 3.07 0.43
C THR A 3 -2.44 3.19 -0.40
N ALA A 4 -1.52 2.24 -0.22
CA ALA A 4 -0.26 2.17 -0.93
C ALA A 4 -0.13 0.79 -1.57
N THR A 5 0.33 0.75 -2.82
CA THR A 5 0.47 -0.48 -3.59
C THR A 5 1.92 -0.74 -3.90
N TYR A 6 2.35 -1.97 -3.69
CA TYR A 6 3.71 -2.45 -3.86
C TYR A 6 3.69 -3.73 -4.70
N THR A 7 4.86 -4.14 -5.16
CA THR A 7 5.03 -5.44 -5.82
C THR A 7 6.00 -6.27 -5.00
N VAL A 8 5.63 -7.50 -4.64
CA VAL A 8 6.51 -8.40 -3.89
C VAL A 8 7.16 -9.38 -4.86
N VAL A 9 8.49 -9.40 -4.86
CA VAL A 9 9.30 -10.29 -5.69
C VAL A 9 9.52 -11.59 -4.92
N GLY A 10 9.25 -12.72 -5.57
CA GLY A 10 9.48 -14.06 -5.02
C GLY A 10 8.23 -14.77 -4.46
N MET A 11 7.06 -14.13 -4.43
CA MET A 11 5.81 -14.81 -4.10
C MET A 11 5.44 -15.79 -5.22
N THR A 12 5.56 -17.09 -4.95
CA THR A 12 5.31 -18.16 -5.94
C THR A 12 4.26 -19.17 -5.48
N CYS A 13 3.74 -19.04 -4.26
CA CYS A 13 2.75 -19.97 -3.70
C CYS A 13 1.76 -19.28 -2.75
N GLY A 14 0.56 -19.84 -2.62
CA GLY A 14 -0.50 -19.41 -1.68
C GLY A 14 -0.03 -19.21 -0.24
N HIS A 15 0.88 -20.07 0.23
CA HIS A 15 1.42 -19.95 1.59
C HIS A 15 2.31 -18.72 1.79
N CYS A 16 2.99 -18.25 0.75
CA CYS A 16 3.84 -17.05 0.80
C CYS A 16 3.02 -15.80 1.11
N VAL A 17 1.78 -15.74 0.60
CA VAL A 17 0.86 -14.62 0.82
C VAL A 17 0.51 -14.47 2.28
N ASN A 18 0.17 -15.57 2.94
CA ASN A 18 -0.32 -15.52 4.31
C ASN A 18 0.78 -15.00 5.23
N SER A 19 2.01 -15.52 5.07
CA SER A 19 3.17 -15.01 5.79
C SER A 19 3.39 -13.51 5.57
N VAL A 20 3.39 -13.03 4.32
CA VAL A 20 3.58 -11.59 4.06
C VAL A 20 2.45 -10.75 4.65
N THR A 21 1.20 -11.22 4.55
CA THR A 21 0.02 -10.52 5.07
C THR A 21 0.07 -10.41 6.59
N GLU A 22 0.47 -11.48 7.28
CA GLU A 22 0.61 -11.51 8.74
C GLU A 22 1.73 -10.56 9.22
N GLU A 23 2.89 -10.55 8.58
CA GLU A 23 3.99 -9.66 8.95
C GLU A 23 3.66 -8.18 8.66
N VAL A 24 3.12 -7.87 7.48
CA VAL A 24 2.76 -6.49 7.12
C VAL A 24 1.56 -6.00 7.96
N GLY A 25 0.63 -6.88 8.31
CA GLY A 25 -0.50 -6.56 9.18
C GLY A 25 -0.10 -6.20 10.61
N GLN A 26 1.09 -6.63 11.06
CA GLN A 26 1.66 -6.26 12.37
C GLN A 26 2.31 -4.87 12.36
N VAL A 27 2.51 -4.24 11.19
CA VAL A 27 3.10 -2.91 11.10
C VAL A 27 2.15 -1.88 11.75
N PRO A 28 2.63 -1.06 12.70
CA PRO A 28 1.81 -0.08 13.37
C PRO A 28 1.26 0.95 12.37
N GLY A 29 -0.07 1.14 12.39
CA GLY A 29 -0.77 2.07 11.49
C GLY A 29 -1.44 1.39 10.29
N VAL A 30 -1.09 0.13 9.99
CA VAL A 30 -1.78 -0.69 9.00
C VAL A 30 -3.16 -1.06 9.52
N ALA A 31 -4.16 -0.89 8.66
CA ALA A 31 -5.56 -1.22 8.94
C ALA A 31 -6.02 -2.44 8.14
N SER A 32 -5.52 -2.63 6.93
CA SER A 32 -5.83 -3.78 6.07
C SER A 32 -4.69 -4.05 5.10
N VAL A 33 -4.48 -5.31 4.76
CA VAL A 33 -3.48 -5.77 3.79
C VAL A 33 -4.19 -6.70 2.81
N ASP A 34 -3.96 -6.48 1.52
CA ASP A 34 -4.50 -7.30 0.44
C ASP A 34 -3.35 -7.69 -0.50
N VAL A 35 -3.30 -8.96 -0.90
CA VAL A 35 -2.20 -9.52 -1.68
C VAL A 35 -2.74 -10.27 -2.87
N GLU A 36 -2.25 -9.93 -4.05
CA GLU A 36 -2.64 -10.52 -5.32
C GLU A 36 -1.50 -11.34 -5.93
N LEU A 37 -1.60 -12.67 -5.84
CA LEU A 37 -0.60 -13.58 -6.40
C LEU A 37 -0.51 -13.56 -7.92
N GLY A 38 -1.61 -13.26 -8.62
CA GLY A 38 -1.64 -13.25 -10.08
C GLY A 38 -0.67 -12.23 -10.67
N THR A 39 -0.50 -11.10 -9.98
CA THR A 39 0.33 -9.96 -10.39
C THR A 39 1.55 -9.76 -9.49
N GLY A 40 1.57 -10.38 -8.30
CA GLY A 40 2.53 -10.08 -7.24
C GLY A 40 2.24 -8.76 -6.52
N GLY A 41 1.03 -8.22 -6.65
CA GLY A 41 0.62 -6.97 -6.02
C GLY A 41 0.39 -7.12 -4.51
N LEU A 42 0.80 -6.10 -3.75
CA LEU A 42 0.52 -5.95 -2.33
C LEU A 42 -0.11 -4.58 -2.12
N THR A 43 -1.33 -4.53 -1.61
CA THR A 43 -2.05 -3.30 -1.29
C THR A 43 -2.15 -3.17 0.23
N VAL A 44 -1.56 -2.10 0.78
CA VAL A 44 -1.57 -1.79 2.21
C VAL A 44 -2.47 -0.59 2.43
N THR A 45 -3.52 -0.77 3.24
CA THR A 45 -4.40 0.31 3.68
C THR A 45 -4.07 0.67 5.12
N SER A 46 -3.79 1.94 5.36
CA SER A 46 -3.33 2.47 6.64
C SER A 46 -4.22 3.62 7.10
N LYS A 47 -4.40 3.77 8.42
CA LYS A 47 -5.09 4.94 8.99
C LYS A 47 -4.15 6.13 9.10
N ASP A 48 -2.88 5.87 9.37
CA ASP A 48 -1.82 6.83 9.59
C ASP A 48 -0.74 6.78 8.49
N GLU A 49 0.28 7.64 8.60
CA GLU A 49 1.45 7.62 7.73
C GLU A 49 2.32 6.40 8.04
N VAL A 50 2.20 5.37 7.20
CA VAL A 50 3.09 4.22 7.20
C VAL A 50 4.17 4.46 6.15
N THR A 51 5.43 4.32 6.54
CA THR A 51 6.56 4.48 5.62
C THR A 51 6.77 3.21 4.81
N ASP A 52 7.19 3.39 3.55
CA ASP A 52 7.57 2.28 2.67
C ASP A 52 8.70 1.43 3.28
N ALA A 53 9.59 2.06 4.07
CA ALA A 53 10.64 1.36 4.81
C ALA A 53 10.08 0.40 5.86
N ALA A 54 8.99 0.76 6.55
CA ALA A 54 8.37 -0.12 7.54
C ALA A 54 7.69 -1.33 6.89
N VAL A 55 6.96 -1.11 5.79
CA VAL A 55 6.36 -2.19 5.00
C VAL A 55 7.44 -3.10 4.43
N ARG A 56 8.52 -2.52 3.91
CA ARG A 56 9.66 -3.27 3.37
C ARG A 56 10.30 -4.15 4.42
N ALA A 57 10.59 -3.61 5.61
CA ALA A 57 11.17 -4.37 6.70
C ALA A 57 10.30 -5.59 7.05
N ALA A 58 8.98 -5.42 7.17
CA ALA A 58 8.06 -6.54 7.42
C ALA A 58 8.10 -7.62 6.32
N VAL A 59 8.21 -7.20 5.05
CA VAL A 59 8.30 -8.12 3.91
C VAL A 59 9.65 -8.84 3.87
N GLU A 60 10.75 -8.15 4.22
CA GLU A 60 12.09 -8.72 4.32
C GLU A 60 12.20 -9.71 5.48
N GLU A 61 11.58 -9.44 6.63
CA GLU A 61 11.46 -10.36 7.76
C GLU A 61 10.67 -11.63 7.38
N ALA A 62 9.65 -11.48 6.51
CA ALA A 62 8.94 -12.61 5.92
C ALA A 62 9.80 -13.41 4.90
N GLY A 63 10.97 -12.91 4.53
CA GLY A 63 11.91 -13.54 3.59
C GLY A 63 11.68 -13.20 2.11
N TYR A 64 11.00 -12.09 1.82
CA TYR A 64 10.71 -11.64 0.45
C TYR A 64 11.28 -10.25 0.18
N GLN A 65 11.34 -9.87 -1.09
CA GLN A 65 11.76 -8.53 -1.49
C GLN A 65 10.56 -7.69 -1.90
N LEU A 66 10.41 -6.51 -1.29
CA LEU A 66 9.47 -5.50 -1.73
C LEU A 66 10.10 -4.66 -2.85
N ALA A 67 9.52 -4.72 -4.05
CA ALA A 67 9.83 -3.78 -5.11
C ALA A 67 9.17 -2.43 -4.82
N ALA A 68 9.75 -1.38 -5.42
CA ALA A 68 9.35 0.01 -5.18
C ALA A 68 7.82 0.19 -5.27
N PRO A 69 7.24 1.05 -4.42
CA PRO A 69 5.84 1.40 -4.55
C PRO A 69 5.57 1.83 -5.98
N VAL A 70 4.49 1.32 -6.56
CA VAL A 70 3.93 1.94 -7.75
C VAL A 70 3.33 3.25 -7.25
N GLU A 71 4.11 4.32 -7.38
CA GLU A 71 3.72 5.66 -6.99
C GLU A 71 2.54 6.12 -7.86
N GLU A 72 1.32 5.75 -7.49
CA GLU A 72 0.16 6.58 -7.79
C GLU A 72 -0.09 7.50 -6.59
N VAL A 73 0.68 8.59 -6.62
CA VAL A 73 0.42 9.85 -5.94
C VAL A 73 -1.08 10.20 -5.95
N ALA A 74 -1.78 10.03 -4.83
CA ALA A 74 -3.16 10.50 -4.77
C ALA A 74 -3.54 11.04 -3.38
N GLN A 75 -2.82 12.05 -2.88
CA GLN A 75 -3.43 13.14 -2.08
C GLN A 75 -2.69 14.47 -2.27
N ILE A 76 -2.71 15.03 -3.49
CA ILE A 76 -2.92 16.48 -3.62
C ILE A 76 -4.00 16.73 -4.68
N GLY A 77 -5.16 17.16 -4.22
CA GLY A 77 -6.31 17.47 -5.08
C GLY A 77 -7.36 18.32 -4.39
N GLY A 78 -6.96 19.12 -3.41
CA GLY A 78 -7.76 20.24 -2.96
C GLY A 78 -7.55 21.41 -3.92
N GLN A 79 -8.46 21.61 -4.87
CA GLN A 79 -8.84 22.95 -5.33
C GLN A 79 -10.22 22.90 -6.01
N GLY A 80 -11.27 23.18 -5.21
CA GLY A 80 -12.33 24.05 -5.74
C GLY A 80 -11.76 25.45 -5.90
N PRO A 81 -12.29 26.25 -6.84
CA PRO A 81 -13.43 27.05 -6.44
C PRO A 81 -14.58 26.89 -7.42
N GLY A 82 -15.79 26.89 -6.87
CA GLY A 82 -16.97 27.12 -7.68
C GLY A 82 -16.84 28.45 -8.42
N CYS A 83 -17.00 28.41 -9.73
CA CYS A 83 -17.55 29.54 -10.46
C CYS A 83 -19.03 29.66 -10.07
N GLY A 84 -19.25 30.14 -8.85
CA GLY A 84 -20.51 30.68 -8.36
C GLY A 84 -20.47 32.20 -8.49
N CYS A 85 -20.59 32.71 -9.70
CA CYS A 85 -20.98 34.07 -10.09
C CYS A 85 -21.38 33.93 -11.58
N GLY A 86 -22.64 34.00 -12.00
CA GLY A 86 -23.60 35.02 -11.59
C GLY A 86 -23.24 36.38 -12.20
N CYS A 87 -22.87 36.42 -13.49
CA CYS A 87 -22.63 37.67 -14.22
C CYS A 87 -23.29 37.59 -15.61
N ASN A 88 -24.44 38.26 -15.68
CA ASN A 88 -25.29 38.73 -16.80
C ASN A 88 -25.22 38.01 -18.15
#